data_AF-A0A482ZQJ9-F1
#
_entry.id   AF-A0A482ZQJ9-F1
#
_cell.length_a   1.000
_cell.length_b   1.000
_cell.length_c   1.000
_cell.angle_alpha   90.00
_cell.angle_beta   90.00
_cell.angle_gamma   90.00
#
_symmetry.space_group_name_H-M   'P 1'
#
loop_
_entity.id
_entity.type
_entity.pdbx_description
1 polymer ?
#
loop_
_entity_poly.entity_id
_entity_poly.type
_entity_poly.pdbx_seq_one_letter_code
_entity_poly.pdbx_strand_id
1 'polypeptide(L)'
;MFDNDYFEKWLDSEASKAMEKITNHESVDQQEMMVLVLKAQTNHITHMEQDLRGEMIALREDMDKRFEQINKRFEQVDKRFDTMIARMDKFMIWSFSNTFIAAGIVVALVKYL
;
A
#
# COMPACT_ATOMS: atom_id res chain seq x y z
N MET A 1 3.57 16.84 -27.55
CA MET A 1 2.53 15.90 -27.08
C MET A 1 1.35 16.13 -28.00
N PHE A 2 0.94 15.13 -28.78
CA PHE A 2 -0.23 15.29 -29.67
C PHE A 2 -1.45 15.64 -28.80
N ASP A 3 -2.30 16.56 -29.28
CA ASP A 3 -3.56 16.89 -28.58
C ASP A 3 -4.49 15.67 -28.64
N ASN A 4 -4.50 14.91 -27.55
CA ASN A 4 -5.22 13.64 -27.44
C ASN A 4 -6.72 13.83 -27.76
N ASP A 5 -7.25 14.99 -27.42
CA ASP A 5 -8.65 15.38 -27.61
C ASP A 5 -9.01 15.59 -29.10
N TYR A 6 -8.06 16.00 -29.94
CA TYR A 6 -8.28 16.15 -31.38
C TYR A 6 -8.30 14.80 -32.10
N PHE A 7 -7.38 13.91 -31.73
CA PHE A 7 -7.30 12.57 -32.31
C PHE A 7 -8.52 11.72 -31.95
N GLU A 8 -8.96 11.73 -30.69
CA GLU A 8 -10.17 11.01 -30.29
C GLU A 8 -11.41 11.51 -31.03
N LYS A 9 -11.60 12.83 -31.13
CA LYS A 9 -12.74 13.40 -31.88
C LYS A 9 -12.71 13.02 -33.36
N TRP A 10 -11.53 13.01 -33.97
CA TRP A 10 -11.37 12.54 -35.35
C TRP A 10 -11.67 11.05 -35.49
N LEU A 11 -11.12 10.21 -34.61
CA LEU A 11 -11.30 8.76 -34.62
C LEU A 11 -12.77 8.39 -34.45
N ASP A 12 -13.50 9.11 -33.59
CA ASP A 12 -14.93 8.91 -33.35
C ASP A 12 -15.77 9.30 -34.54
N SER A 13 -15.42 10.41 -35.20
CA SER A 13 -16.10 10.86 -36.41
C SER A 13 -15.90 9.86 -37.55
N GLU A 14 -14.67 9.41 -37.81
CA GLU A 14 -14.38 8.47 -38.89
C GLU A 14 -14.93 7.07 -38.60
N ALA A 15 -14.85 6.59 -37.36
CA ALA A 15 -15.47 5.33 -36.97
C ALA A 15 -16.99 5.36 -37.15
N SER A 16 -17.64 6.50 -36.87
CA SER A 16 -19.08 6.66 -37.06
C SER A 16 -19.46 6.61 -38.55
N LYS A 17 -18.69 7.26 -39.43
CA LYS A 17 -18.91 7.19 -40.89
C LYS A 17 -18.74 5.78 -41.44
N ALA A 18 -17.69 5.07 -41.01
CA ALA A 18 -17.47 3.68 -41.39
C ALA A 18 -18.60 2.76 -40.89
N MET A 19 -19.09 2.99 -39.67
CA MET A 19 -20.19 2.22 -39.09
C MET A 19 -21.53 2.48 -39.79
N GLU A 20 -21.77 3.71 -40.24
CA GLU A 20 -22.93 4.09 -41.03
C GLU A 20 -22.95 3.36 -42.38
N LYS A 21 -21.81 3.27 -43.07
CA LYS A 21 -21.67 2.48 -44.31
C LYS A 21 -22.00 1.00 -44.10
N ILE A 22 -21.49 0.39 -43.03
CA ILE A 22 -21.82 -1.01 -42.68
C ILE A 22 -23.33 -1.17 -42.45
N THR A 23 -23.95 -0.22 -41.74
CA THR A 23 -25.39 -0.23 -41.45
C THR A 23 -26.20 -0.12 -42.75
N ASN A 24 -25.72 0.67 -43.70
CA ASN A 24 -26.31 0.84 -45.04
C ASN A 24 -25.93 -0.29 -46.03
N HIS A 25 -25.22 -1.33 -45.58
CA HIS A 25 -24.77 -2.48 -46.38
C HIS A 25 -23.80 -2.10 -47.52
N GLU A 26 -23.08 -1.00 -47.37
CA GLU A 26 -22.02 -0.57 -48.28
C GLU A 26 -20.69 -1.28 -47.98
N SER A 27 -19.83 -1.43 -48.99
CA SER A 27 -18.49 -2.00 -48.80
C SER A 27 -17.58 -1.01 -48.07
N VAL A 28 -16.99 -1.46 -46.97
CA VAL A 28 -16.00 -0.71 -46.18
C VAL A 28 -14.60 -0.98 -46.72
N ASP A 29 -13.80 0.08 -46.86
CA ASP A 29 -12.42 -0.06 -47.29
C ASP A 29 -11.46 -0.47 -46.15
N GLN A 30 -10.21 -0.77 -46.50
CA GLN A 30 -9.21 -1.22 -45.53
C GLN A 30 -8.83 -0.13 -44.50
N GLN A 31 -8.87 1.16 -44.87
CA GLN A 31 -8.57 2.27 -43.97
C GLN A 31 -9.71 2.46 -42.97
N GLU A 32 -10.96 2.40 -43.42
CA GLU A 32 -12.15 2.46 -42.57
C GLU A 32 -12.21 1.28 -41.59
N MET A 33 -11.86 0.08 -42.05
CA MET A 33 -11.71 -1.09 -41.17
C MET A 33 -10.61 -0.86 -40.12
N MET A 34 -9.48 -0.28 -40.51
CA MET A 34 -8.39 0.07 -39.59
C MET A 34 -8.85 1.09 -38.55
N VAL A 35 -9.61 2.11 -38.94
CA VAL A 35 -10.20 3.10 -38.03
C VAL A 35 -11.13 2.43 -37.01
N LEU A 36 -11.98 1.49 -37.43
CA LEU A 36 -12.86 0.75 -36.53
C LEU A 36 -12.07 -0.09 -35.52
N VAL A 37 -11.01 -0.78 -35.98
CA VAL A 37 -10.12 -1.55 -35.09
C VAL A 37 -9.40 -0.63 -34.09
N LEU A 38 -8.89 0.51 -34.55
CA LEU A 38 -8.25 1.49 -33.68
C LEU A 38 -9.23 2.04 -32.65
N LYS A 39 -10.46 2.38 -33.04
CA LYS A 39 -11.50 2.83 -32.11
C LYS A 39 -11.84 1.77 -31.05
N ALA A 40 -11.96 0.51 -31.47
CA ALA A 40 -12.19 -0.59 -30.54
C ALA A 40 -11.02 -0.77 -29.55
N GLN A 41 -9.78 -0.69 -30.03
CA GLN A 41 -8.58 -0.78 -29.19
C GLN A 41 -8.47 0.40 -28.21
N THR A 42 -8.69 1.64 -28.68
CA THR A 42 -8.69 2.83 -27.81
C THR A 42 -9.74 2.72 -26.72
N ASN A 43 -10.97 2.32 -27.06
CA ASN A 43 -12.04 2.12 -26.08
C ASN A 43 -11.65 1.06 -25.02
N HIS A 44 -11.13 -0.08 -25.46
CA HIS A 44 -10.69 -1.16 -24.57
C HIS A 44 -9.55 -0.71 -23.64
N ILE A 45 -8.55 0.03 -24.16
CA ILE A 45 -7.44 0.55 -23.35
C ILE A 45 -7.95 1.54 -22.29
N THR A 46 -8.84 2.45 -22.65
CA THR A 46 -9.43 3.41 -21.71
C THR A 46 -10.17 2.70 -20.58
N HIS A 47 -10.93 1.65 -20.89
CA HIS A 47 -11.62 0.86 -19.87
C HIS A 47 -10.64 0.09 -18.97
N MET A 48 -9.63 -0.58 -19.55
CA MET A 48 -8.58 -1.25 -18.78
C MET A 48 -7.85 -0.29 -17.84
N GLU A 49 -7.56 0.94 -18.27
CA GLU A 49 -6.91 1.94 -17.42
C GLU A 49 -7.78 2.31 -16.23
N GLN A 50 -9.09 2.48 -16.44
CA GLN A 50 -10.04 2.77 -15.37
C GLN A 50 -10.13 1.62 -14.36
N ASP A 51 -10.20 0.37 -14.83
CA ASP A 51 -10.23 -0.81 -13.97
C ASP A 51 -8.94 -0.94 -13.15
N LEU A 52 -7.78 -0.79 -13.79
CA LEU A 52 -6.48 -0.82 -13.11
C LEU A 52 -6.36 0.29 -12.06
N ARG A 53 -6.84 1.50 -12.36
CA ARG A 53 -6.89 2.59 -11.38
C ARG A 53 -7.79 2.24 -10.20
N GLY A 54 -8.94 1.61 -10.46
CA GLY A 54 -9.86 1.11 -9.43
C GLY A 54 -9.21 0.06 -8.52
N GLU A 55 -8.58 -0.96 -9.11
CA GLU A 55 -7.86 -2.00 -8.38
C GLU A 55 -6.71 -1.42 -7.55
N MET A 56 -5.97 -0.45 -8.09
CA MET A 56 -4.88 0.19 -7.36
C MET A 56 -5.39 1.00 -6.15
N ILE A 57 -6.55 1.64 -6.26
CA ILE A 57 -7.19 2.31 -5.12
C ILE A 57 -7.61 1.28 -4.07
N ALA A 58 -8.29 0.21 -4.48
CA ALA A 58 -8.73 -0.85 -3.56
C ALA A 58 -7.54 -1.53 -2.85
N LEU A 59 -6.46 -1.80 -3.57
CA LEU A 59 -5.23 -2.36 -3.01
C LEU A 59 -4.61 -1.40 -1.98
N ARG A 60 -4.59 -0.09 -2.28
CA ARG A 60 -4.08 0.93 -1.34
C ARG A 60 -4.91 0.95 -0.05
N GLU A 61 -6.23 0.91 -0.14
CA GLU A 61 -7.10 0.88 1.03
C GLU A 61 -6.92 -0.39 1.87
N ASP A 62 -6.74 -1.55 1.24
CA ASP A 62 -6.42 -2.80 1.94
C ASP A 62 -5.06 -2.72 2.64
N MET A 63 -4.04 -2.18 1.95
CA MET A 63 -2.72 -1.95 2.52
C MET A 63 -2.81 -1.03 3.75
N ASP A 64 -3.52 0.09 3.67
CA ASP A 64 -3.69 1.02 4.78
C ASP A 64 -4.33 0.33 6.01
N LYS A 65 -5.38 -0.49 5.81
CA LYS A 65 -5.99 -1.29 6.89
C LYS A 65 -5.01 -2.27 7.52
N ARG A 66 -4.22 -2.97 6.70
CA ARG A 66 -3.20 -3.92 7.19
C ARG A 66 -2.08 -3.21 7.94
N PHE A 67 -1.66 -2.03 7.48
CA PHE A 67 -0.69 -1.20 8.19
C PHE A 67 -1.23 -0.70 9.54
N GLU A 68 -2.50 -0.31 9.63
CA GLU A 68 -3.11 0.06 10.90
C GLU A 68 -3.12 -1.11 11.90
N GLN A 69 -3.42 -2.32 11.44
CA GLN A 69 -3.33 -3.53 12.28
C GLN A 69 -1.91 -3.80 12.76
N ILE A 70 -0.91 -3.59 11.89
CA ILE A 70 0.51 -3.71 12.25
C ILE A 70 0.87 -2.68 13.33
N ASN A 71 0.45 -1.41 13.17
CA ASN A 71 0.68 -0.37 14.17
C ASN A 71 0.11 -0.75 15.54
N LYS A 72 -1.13 -1.26 15.60
CA LYS A 72 -1.74 -1.74 16.86
C LYS A 72 -0.94 -2.87 17.51
N ARG A 73 -0.36 -3.78 16.72
CA ARG A 73 0.50 -4.85 17.24
C ARG A 73 1.83 -4.32 17.76
N PHE A 74 2.42 -3.32 17.09
CA PHE A 74 3.65 -2.67 17.57
C PHE A 74 3.40 -1.93 18.90
N GLU A 75 2.31 -1.19 19.04
CA GLU A 75 1.95 -0.55 20.32
C GLU A 75 1.81 -1.57 21.47
N GLN A 76 1.28 -2.77 21.20
CA GLN A 76 1.21 -3.84 22.20
C GLN A 76 2.59 -4.39 22.57
N VAL A 77 3.50 -4.46 21.59
CA VAL A 77 4.88 -4.89 21.80
C VAL A 77 5.61 -3.85 22.65
N ASP A 78 5.47 -2.57 22.36
CA ASP A 78 6.08 -1.48 23.14
C ASP A 78 5.64 -1.54 24.60
N LYS A 79 4.33 -1.70 24.87
CA LYS A 79 3.81 -1.86 26.24
C LYS A 79 4.41 -3.06 26.99
N ARG A 80 4.66 -4.16 26.28
CA ARG A 80 5.30 -5.36 26.87
C ARG A 80 6.77 -5.09 27.18
N PHE A 81 7.47 -4.38 26.30
CA PHE A 81 8.85 -3.94 26.54
C PHE A 81 8.93 -2.98 27.73
N ASP A 82 8.07 -1.98 27.83
CA ASP A 82 8.01 -1.08 28.98
C ASP A 82 7.79 -1.84 30.29
N THR A 83 6.87 -2.81 30.27
CA THR A 83 6.61 -3.68 31.42
C THR A 83 7.84 -4.52 31.80
N MET A 84 8.57 -5.03 30.80
CA MET A 84 9.79 -5.79 31.02
C MET A 84 10.90 -4.89 31.59
N ILE A 85 11.11 -3.70 31.05
CA ILE A 85 12.09 -2.72 31.54
C ILE A 85 11.78 -2.36 33.00
N ALA A 86 10.53 -2.04 33.33
CA ALA A 86 10.14 -1.72 34.70
C ALA A 86 10.37 -2.88 35.69
N ARG A 87 10.24 -4.14 35.24
CA ARG A 87 10.58 -5.31 36.06
C ARG A 87 12.10 -5.46 36.23
N MET A 88 12.87 -5.22 35.17
CA MET A 88 14.33 -5.24 35.23
C MET A 88 14.86 -4.15 36.16
N ASP A 89 14.32 -2.94 36.13
CA ASP A 89 14.70 -1.85 37.03
C ASP A 89 14.45 -2.21 38.50
N LYS A 90 13.26 -2.73 38.82
CA LYS A 90 12.94 -3.20 40.17
C LYS A 90 13.86 -4.31 40.64
N PHE A 91 14.15 -5.27 39.76
CA PHE A 91 15.09 -6.35 40.05
C PHE A 91 16.50 -5.80 40.30
N MET A 92 16.96 -4.86 39.47
CA MET A 92 18.26 -4.22 39.60
C MET A 92 18.39 -3.51 40.95
N ILE A 93 17.41 -2.66 41.32
CA ILE A 93 17.38 -1.98 42.61
C ILE A 93 17.44 -2.97 43.77
N TRP A 94 16.61 -4.02 43.75
CA TRP A 94 16.59 -5.02 44.82
C TRP A 94 17.92 -5.79 44.94
N SER A 95 18.52 -6.17 43.81
CA SER A 95 19.79 -6.90 43.78
C SER A 95 20.97 -6.07 44.30
N PHE A 96 21.00 -4.77 44.02
CA PHE A 96 22.01 -3.86 44.55
C PHE A 96 21.85 -3.70 46.05
N SER A 97 20.63 -3.45 46.55
CA SER A 97 20.38 -3.35 48.00
C SER A 97 20.82 -4.61 48.75
N ASN A 98 20.53 -5.79 48.22
CA ASN A 98 20.97 -7.06 48.81
C ASN A 98 22.50 -7.19 48.83
N THR A 99 23.17 -6.79 47.74
CA THR A 99 24.64 -6.80 47.66
C THR A 99 25.26 -5.86 48.69
N PHE A 100 24.72 -4.65 48.86
CA PHE A 100 25.22 -3.70 49.86
C PHE A 100 25.03 -4.21 51.30
N ILE A 101 23.89 -4.83 51.61
CA ILE A 101 23.66 -5.43 52.95
C ILE A 101 24.66 -6.56 53.20
N ALA A 102 24.81 -7.49 52.24
CA ALA A 102 25.74 -8.61 52.37
C ALA A 102 27.19 -8.12 52.54
N ALA A 103 27.62 -7.11 51.77
CA ALA A 103 28.94 -6.51 51.90
C ALA A 103 29.16 -5.86 53.28
N GLY A 104 28.17 -5.14 53.79
CA GLY A 104 28.22 -4.54 55.14
C GLY A 104 28.37 -5.57 56.25
N ILE A 105 27.66 -6.70 56.16
CA ILE A 105 27.77 -7.81 57.11
C ILE A 105 29.19 -8.40 57.09
N VAL A 106 29.76 -8.63 55.91
CA VAL A 106 31.13 -9.16 55.78
C VAL A 106 32.15 -8.21 56.43
N VAL A 107 32.05 -6.91 56.16
CA VAL A 107 32.94 -5.90 56.76
C VAL A 107 32.81 -5.86 58.28
N ALA A 108 31.58 -5.94 58.82
CA ALA A 108 31.36 -6.00 60.25
C ALA A 108 31.97 -7.25 60.88
N LEU A 109 31.76 -8.43 60.28
CA LEU A 109 32.34 -9.68 60.77
C LEU A 109 33.89 -9.63 60.80
N VAL A 110 34.51 -9.10 59.75
CA VAL A 110 35.98 -8.93 59.70
C VAL A 110 36.49 -7.96 60.77
N LYS A 111 35.71 -6.94 61.15
CA LYS A 111 36.11 -5.95 62.16
C LYS A 111 36.01 -6.48 63.60
N TYR A 112 35.13 -7.44 63.86
CA TYR A 112 34.89 -8.03 65.18
C TYR A 112 35.57 -9.40 65.40
N LEU A 113 36.26 -9.91 64.38
CA LEU A 113 37.24 -11.02 64.45
C LEU A 113 38.62 -10.48 64.81
#